data_AF-A0A483TG90-F1
#
_entry.id   AF-A0A483TG90-F1
#
_cell.length_a   1.000
_cell.length_b   1.000
_cell.length_c   1.000
_cell.angle_alpha   90.00
_cell.angle_beta   90.00
_cell.angle_gamma   90.00
#
_symmetry.space_group_name_H-M   'P 1'
#
loop_
_entity.id
_entity.type
_entity.pdbx_description
1 polymer ?
#
loop_
_entity_poly.entity_id
_entity_poly.type
_entity_poly.pdbx_seq_one_letter_code
_entity_poly.pdbx_strand_id
1 'polypeptide(L)'
;MRTIHAAMLAGCLCCALMPAFAKDAGWQWYNEKLKPRDEDRKAVPAAPPPQMDILEKLATLQAATKRSLYEAILYPSSENFVKYFRLQNYWTQQAGLFSMSAKKAMLENPELDYNLQYSHYNGTVKNQLAADYAEQRQAISTLAQHYGVMFFYRGREAIDGQLVQVIKNFRETYGLSVIPVSVDGVINPMLPDSRTDQGQAEQLGVKFFPAMMLVNPKSGQVKPLS
;
A
#
# COMPACT_ATOMS: atom_id res chain seq x y z
N MET A 1 -76.07 35.05 -9.36
CA MET A 1 -77.19 34.21 -8.89
C MET A 1 -76.63 33.12 -8.00
N ARG A 2 -77.14 33.01 -6.75
CA ARG A 2 -77.40 31.80 -5.92
C ARG A 2 -76.33 30.70 -5.90
N THR A 3 -75.81 30.17 -4.78
CA THR A 3 -76.28 30.04 -3.39
C THR A 3 -75.13 29.48 -2.53
N ILE A 4 -75.20 29.69 -1.22
CA ILE A 4 -74.21 29.31 -0.19
C ILE A 4 -74.77 28.12 0.65
N HIS A 5 -73.88 27.43 1.38
CA HIS A 5 -74.08 26.57 2.58
C HIS A 5 -74.48 25.10 2.31
N ALA A 6 -74.13 24.08 3.09
CA ALA A 6 -73.20 23.85 4.21
C ALA A 6 -73.34 22.37 4.62
N ALA A 7 -72.32 21.77 5.23
CA ALA A 7 -72.37 20.79 6.34
C ALA A 7 -70.95 20.21 6.53
N MET A 8 -70.24 20.43 7.65
CA MET A 8 -70.40 19.78 8.98
C MET A 8 -70.34 18.24 8.88
N LEU A 9 -69.59 17.46 9.69
CA LEU A 9 -68.89 17.70 10.95
C LEU A 9 -67.99 16.46 11.25
N ALA A 10 -67.07 16.67 12.21
CA ALA A 10 -66.47 15.70 13.13
C ALA A 10 -65.40 14.73 12.58
N GLY A 11 -64.19 14.64 13.12
CA GLY A 11 -63.66 15.11 14.40
C GLY A 11 -63.09 13.91 15.16
N CYS A 12 -61.77 13.80 15.29
CA CYS A 12 -61.15 13.27 16.50
C CYS A 12 -59.64 13.47 16.48
N LEU A 13 -59.19 14.25 17.45
CA LEU A 13 -57.82 14.40 17.91
C LEU A 13 -57.31 13.05 18.43
N CYS A 14 -56.17 12.56 17.99
CA CYS A 14 -55.34 11.65 18.79
C CYS A 14 -53.88 11.72 18.36
N CYS A 15 -53.08 12.42 19.15
CA CYS A 15 -51.64 12.24 19.20
C CYS A 15 -51.35 10.78 19.59
N ALA A 16 -50.75 10.01 18.70
CA ALA A 16 -50.10 8.75 19.02
C ALA A 16 -48.73 8.71 18.34
N LEU A 17 -47.72 8.54 19.17
CA LEU A 17 -46.32 8.36 18.83
C LEU A 17 -46.08 7.09 18.02
N MET A 18 -45.29 7.24 16.95
CA MET A 18 -44.39 6.24 16.31
C MET A 18 -45.01 5.07 15.51
N PRO A 19 -44.25 4.45 14.58
CA PRO A 19 -42.89 4.75 14.13
C PRO A 19 -42.82 5.13 12.64
N ALA A 20 -41.84 5.96 12.29
CA ALA A 20 -41.25 5.84 10.96
C ALA A 20 -40.63 4.44 10.91
N PHE A 21 -41.31 3.49 10.27
CA PHE A 21 -40.64 2.27 9.80
C PHE A 21 -39.67 2.71 8.72
N ALA A 22 -38.47 3.09 9.15
CA ALA A 22 -37.28 2.99 8.33
C ALA A 22 -37.21 1.53 7.90
N LYS A 23 -37.61 1.27 6.66
CA LYS A 23 -37.33 -0.01 6.02
C LYS A 23 -35.85 0.06 5.67
N ASP A 24 -35.02 -0.30 6.65
CA ASP A 24 -33.61 -0.59 6.48
C ASP A 24 -33.49 -1.73 5.47
N ALA A 25 -33.49 -1.35 4.20
CA ALA A 25 -33.11 -2.19 3.09
C ALA A 25 -31.70 -1.77 2.69
N GLY A 26 -30.73 -2.20 3.49
CA GLY A 26 -29.39 -2.45 2.98
C GLY A 26 -29.49 -3.39 1.76
N TRP A 27 -28.53 -3.26 0.85
CA TRP A 27 -28.41 -4.06 -0.39
C TRP A 27 -29.34 -3.64 -1.55
N GLN A 28 -29.24 -2.37 -1.95
CA GLN A 28 -29.80 -1.81 -3.21
C GLN A 28 -28.98 -2.20 -4.46
N TRP A 29 -28.46 -3.44 -4.56
CA TRP A 29 -27.61 -3.85 -5.70
C TRP A 29 -28.20 -4.97 -6.58
N TYR A 30 -29.42 -5.44 -6.31
CA TYR A 30 -30.04 -6.47 -7.14
C TYR A 30 -31.43 -6.08 -7.62
N ASN A 31 -31.53 -4.97 -8.35
CA ASN A 31 -32.72 -4.66 -9.13
C ASN A 31 -32.39 -3.97 -10.46
N GLU A 32 -31.45 -4.54 -11.23
CA GLU A 32 -31.45 -4.31 -12.67
C GLU A 32 -32.21 -5.46 -13.36
N LYS A 33 -33.27 -5.10 -14.07
CA LYS A 33 -34.01 -6.04 -14.91
C LYS A 33 -33.14 -6.40 -16.11
N LEU A 34 -32.55 -7.60 -16.10
CA LEU A 34 -31.87 -8.16 -17.26
C LEU A 34 -32.86 -8.28 -18.43
N LYS A 35 -32.57 -7.61 -19.56
CA LYS A 35 -33.29 -7.87 -20.82
C LYS A 35 -32.98 -9.29 -21.30
N PRO A 36 -33.96 -10.02 -21.86
CA PRO A 36 -33.69 -11.31 -22.50
C PRO A 36 -32.66 -11.11 -23.61
N ARG A 37 -31.54 -11.84 -23.52
CA ARG A 37 -30.56 -11.96 -24.59
C ARG A 37 -31.11 -12.99 -25.56
N ASP A 38 -31.23 -12.63 -26.83
CA ASP A 38 -31.69 -13.50 -27.91
C ASP A 38 -30.99 -14.86 -27.83
N GLU A 39 -31.79 -15.91 -27.74
CA GLU A 39 -31.33 -17.29 -27.83
C GLU A 39 -30.91 -17.64 -29.27
N ASP A 40 -29.92 -18.53 -29.32
CA ASP A 40 -29.64 -19.45 -30.43
C ASP A 40 -29.15 -18.89 -31.77
N ARG A 41 -27.83 -18.69 -31.81
CA ARG A 41 -27.04 -19.46 -32.78
C ARG A 41 -26.20 -20.48 -32.03
N LYS A 42 -26.72 -21.71 -31.94
CA LYS A 42 -25.90 -22.89 -31.65
C LYS A 42 -24.83 -22.99 -32.74
N ALA A 43 -23.64 -22.51 -32.43
CA ALA A 43 -22.45 -22.90 -33.16
C ALA A 43 -22.29 -24.41 -32.96
N VAL A 44 -22.36 -25.17 -34.05
CA VAL A 44 -22.04 -26.60 -34.06
C VAL A 44 -20.65 -26.76 -33.43
N PRO A 45 -20.42 -27.70 -32.49
CA PRO A 45 -19.08 -27.93 -31.96
C PRO A 45 -18.18 -28.34 -33.11
N ALA A 46 -17.25 -27.46 -33.50
CA ALA A 46 -16.12 -27.87 -34.30
C ALA A 46 -15.39 -28.96 -33.51
N ALA A 47 -15.13 -30.11 -34.15
CA ALA A 47 -14.39 -31.20 -33.55
C ALA A 47 -13.12 -30.64 -32.88
N PRO A 48 -12.80 -31.03 -31.64
CA PRO A 48 -11.63 -30.52 -30.97
C PRO A 48 -10.41 -30.80 -31.86
N PRO A 49 -9.60 -29.78 -32.21
CA PRO A 49 -8.35 -30.02 -32.92
C PRO A 49 -7.54 -31.05 -32.12
N PRO A 50 -6.76 -31.91 -32.78
CA PRO A 50 -5.98 -32.94 -32.09
C PRO A 50 -5.22 -32.26 -30.96
N GLN A 51 -5.61 -32.57 -29.72
CA GLN A 51 -4.98 -32.02 -28.54
C GLN A 51 -3.61 -32.67 -28.51
N MET A 52 -2.58 -31.96 -29.00
CA MET A 52 -1.20 -32.30 -28.67
C MET A 52 -1.15 -32.52 -27.16
N ASP A 53 -0.40 -33.53 -26.74
CA ASP A 53 -0.23 -33.80 -25.32
C ASP A 53 0.20 -32.51 -24.60
N ILE A 54 -0.39 -32.24 -23.44
CA ILE A 54 -0.19 -30.97 -22.72
C ILE A 54 1.29 -30.77 -22.43
N LEU A 55 2.01 -31.85 -22.13
CA LEU A 55 3.44 -31.84 -21.89
C LEU A 55 4.23 -31.50 -23.17
N GLU A 56 3.82 -32.02 -24.33
CA GLU A 56 4.43 -31.71 -25.62
C GLU A 56 4.21 -30.24 -26.00
N LYS A 57 3.00 -29.72 -25.80
CA LYS A 57 2.68 -28.30 -26.00
C LYS A 57 3.49 -27.39 -25.06
N LEU A 58 3.66 -27.79 -23.81
CA LEU A 58 4.48 -27.05 -22.84
C LEU A 58 5.95 -27.04 -23.27
N ALA A 59 6.49 -28.21 -23.64
CA ALA A 59 7.88 -28.37 -24.04
C ALA A 59 8.20 -27.53 -25.29
N THR A 60 7.32 -27.53 -26.29
CA THR A 60 7.49 -26.74 -27.52
C THR A 60 7.49 -25.23 -27.24
N LEU A 61 6.57 -24.73 -26.41
CA LEU A 61 6.53 -23.32 -26.02
C LEU A 61 7.75 -22.90 -25.19
N GLN A 62 8.18 -23.75 -24.26
CA GLN A 62 9.40 -23.51 -23.47
C GLN A 62 10.65 -23.47 -24.36
N ALA A 63 10.78 -24.42 -25.29
CA ALA A 63 11.89 -24.47 -26.23
C ALA A 63 11.90 -23.22 -27.14
N ALA A 64 10.75 -22.82 -27.68
CA ALA A 64 10.63 -21.61 -28.49
C ALA A 64 11.02 -20.34 -27.70
N THR A 65 10.57 -20.24 -26.45
CA THR A 65 10.91 -19.11 -25.57
C THR A 65 12.43 -19.05 -25.33
N LYS A 66 13.05 -20.16 -24.95
CA LYS A 66 14.51 -20.25 -24.74
C LYS A 66 15.29 -19.90 -26.00
N ARG A 67 14.87 -20.42 -27.15
CA ARG A 67 15.49 -20.11 -28.44
C ARG A 67 15.42 -18.62 -28.74
N SER A 68 14.25 -18.00 -28.61
CA SER A 68 14.08 -16.55 -28.86
C SER A 68 14.92 -15.69 -27.91
N LEU A 69 15.08 -16.10 -26.66
CA LEU A 69 15.94 -15.44 -25.68
C LEU A 69 17.40 -15.50 -26.13
N TYR A 70 17.89 -16.68 -26.51
CA TYR A 70 19.28 -16.83 -26.97
C TYR A 70 19.53 -16.10 -28.30
N GLU A 71 18.57 -16.11 -29.23
CA GLU A 71 18.67 -15.31 -30.46
C GLU A 71 18.75 -13.81 -30.16
N ALA A 72 17.99 -13.30 -29.18
CA ALA A 72 18.07 -11.91 -28.75
C ALA A 72 19.39 -11.54 -28.06
N ILE A 73 19.98 -12.47 -27.29
CA ILE A 73 21.27 -12.27 -26.60
C ILE A 73 22.43 -12.35 -27.59
N LEU A 74 22.46 -13.37 -28.45
CA LEU A 74 23.56 -13.63 -29.39
C LEU A 74 23.53 -12.67 -30.59
N TYR A 75 22.34 -12.27 -31.02
CA TYR A 75 22.14 -11.33 -32.13
C TYR A 75 21.22 -10.18 -31.71
N PRO A 76 21.75 -9.17 -30.99
CA PRO A 76 20.94 -8.06 -30.49
C PRO A 76 20.29 -7.27 -31.63
N SER A 77 18.96 -7.31 -31.68
CA SER A 77 18.15 -6.51 -32.60
C SER A 77 16.78 -6.23 -32.01
N SER A 78 16.13 -5.15 -32.45
CA SER A 78 14.76 -4.82 -32.04
C SER A 78 13.79 -5.95 -32.36
N GLU A 79 13.92 -6.57 -33.53
CA GLU A 79 13.05 -7.67 -33.95
C GLU A 79 13.22 -8.91 -33.06
N ASN A 80 14.46 -9.30 -32.75
CA ASN A 80 14.74 -10.46 -31.91
C ASN A 80 14.26 -10.25 -30.47
N PHE A 81 14.45 -9.03 -29.93
CA PHE A 81 13.91 -8.68 -28.61
C PHE A 81 12.38 -8.72 -28.60
N VAL A 82 11.71 -8.18 -29.63
CA VAL A 82 10.24 -8.22 -29.74
C VAL A 82 9.72 -9.66 -29.81
N LYS A 83 10.40 -10.55 -30.56
CA LYS A 83 10.05 -11.98 -30.63
C LYS A 83 10.07 -12.63 -29.25
N TYR A 84 11.15 -12.44 -28.50
CA TYR A 84 11.27 -12.92 -27.12
C TYR A 84 10.21 -12.29 -26.20
N PHE A 85 10.08 -10.96 -26.23
CA PHE A 85 9.19 -10.23 -25.33
C PHE A 85 7.72 -10.59 -25.52
N ARG A 86 7.29 -10.96 -26.74
CA ARG A 86 5.95 -11.50 -27.00
C ARG A 86 5.72 -12.85 -26.30
N LEU A 87 6.70 -13.75 -26.35
CA LEU A 87 6.62 -15.04 -25.67
C LEU A 87 6.67 -14.87 -24.15
N GLN A 88 7.49 -13.94 -23.65
CA GLN A 88 7.50 -13.56 -22.24
C GLN A 88 6.12 -13.03 -21.79
N ASN A 89 5.51 -12.13 -22.56
CA ASN A 89 4.19 -11.59 -22.25
C ASN A 89 3.10 -12.66 -22.28
N TYR A 90 3.20 -13.64 -23.19
CA TYR A 90 2.29 -14.79 -23.19
C TYR A 90 2.34 -15.55 -21.86
N TRP A 91 3.53 -15.86 -21.34
CA TRP A 91 3.67 -16.51 -20.03
C TRP A 91 3.13 -15.66 -18.89
N THR A 92 3.38 -14.35 -18.90
CA THR A 92 2.79 -13.42 -17.93
C THR A 92 1.27 -13.45 -17.95
N GLN A 93 0.65 -13.47 -19.14
CA GLN A 93 -0.80 -13.60 -19.28
C GLN A 93 -1.32 -14.95 -18.78
N GLN A 94 -0.65 -16.06 -19.12
CA GLN A 94 -1.03 -17.39 -18.64
C GLN A 94 -0.93 -17.49 -17.11
N ALA A 95 0.11 -16.92 -16.50
CA ALA A 95 0.25 -16.85 -15.05
C ALA A 95 -0.87 -16.02 -14.41
N GLY A 96 -1.29 -14.93 -15.05
CA GLY A 96 -2.43 -14.13 -14.62
C GLY A 96 -3.75 -14.91 -14.66
N LEU A 97 -4.01 -15.62 -15.76
CA LEU A 97 -5.19 -16.50 -15.89
C LEU A 97 -5.19 -17.61 -14.84
N PHE A 98 -4.05 -18.27 -14.64
CA PHE A 98 -3.88 -19.28 -13.60
C PHE A 98 -4.14 -18.73 -12.20
N SER A 99 -3.63 -17.54 -11.90
CA SER A 99 -3.84 -16.89 -10.61
C SER A 99 -5.32 -16.58 -10.37
N MET A 100 -6.04 -16.13 -11.38
CA MET A 100 -7.49 -15.89 -11.28
C MET A 100 -8.26 -17.21 -11.10
N SER A 101 -7.91 -18.26 -11.85
CA SER A 101 -8.56 -19.57 -11.70
C SER A 101 -8.26 -20.19 -10.34
N ALA A 102 -7.03 -20.06 -9.82
CA ALA A 102 -6.65 -20.54 -8.51
C ALA A 102 -7.40 -19.81 -7.40
N LYS A 103 -7.49 -18.46 -7.46
CA LYS A 103 -8.29 -17.67 -6.51
C LYS A 103 -9.75 -18.09 -6.53
N LYS A 104 -10.35 -18.29 -7.71
CA LYS A 104 -11.72 -18.78 -7.83
C LYS A 104 -11.87 -20.17 -7.20
N ALA A 105 -10.96 -21.09 -7.49
CA ALA A 105 -10.98 -22.43 -6.93
C ALA A 105 -10.84 -22.42 -5.39
N MET A 106 -10.00 -21.55 -4.83
CA MET A 106 -9.88 -21.38 -3.38
C MET A 106 -11.14 -20.80 -2.72
N LEU A 107 -11.90 -19.96 -3.44
CA LEU A 107 -13.19 -19.45 -2.95
C LEU A 107 -14.28 -20.52 -3.01
N GLU A 108 -14.28 -21.35 -4.06
CA GLU A 108 -15.25 -22.45 -4.22
C GLU A 108 -14.94 -23.64 -3.31
N ASN A 109 -13.67 -23.82 -2.92
CA ASN A 109 -13.20 -24.94 -2.09
C ASN A 109 -12.37 -24.39 -0.91
N PRO A 110 -13.03 -23.80 0.13
CA PRO A 110 -12.35 -23.23 1.29
C PRO A 110 -11.46 -24.24 2.04
N GLU A 111 -11.74 -25.54 1.94
CA GLU A 111 -10.95 -26.62 2.52
C GLU A 111 -9.52 -26.74 1.96
N LEU A 112 -9.24 -26.14 0.80
CA LEU A 112 -7.90 -26.04 0.22
C LEU A 112 -7.05 -24.96 0.90
N ASP A 113 -7.65 -24.08 1.71
CA ASP A 113 -6.90 -23.11 2.49
C ASP A 113 -6.16 -23.84 3.62
N TYR A 114 -4.83 -23.90 3.46
CA TYR A 114 -3.93 -24.48 4.44
C TYR A 114 -4.11 -23.89 5.85
N ASN A 115 -4.55 -22.62 5.97
CA ASN A 115 -4.83 -21.98 7.27
C ASN A 115 -6.04 -22.56 8.01
N LEU A 116 -6.98 -23.18 7.28
CA LEU A 116 -8.16 -23.83 7.87
C LEU A 116 -7.82 -25.21 8.46
N GLN A 117 -6.84 -25.92 7.90
CA GLN A 117 -6.41 -27.24 8.39
C GLN A 117 -5.29 -27.17 9.43
N TYR A 118 -4.34 -26.24 9.24
CA TYR A 118 -3.26 -25.98 10.18
C TYR A 118 -3.32 -24.50 10.55
N SER A 119 -4.03 -24.19 11.63
CA SER A 119 -4.06 -22.85 12.21
C SER A 119 -2.67 -22.48 12.74
N HIS A 120 -1.73 -22.16 11.86
CA HIS A 120 -0.50 -21.49 12.22
C HIS A 120 -0.82 -19.99 12.31
N TYR A 121 -1.47 -19.64 13.42
CA TYR A 121 -1.25 -18.40 14.17
C TYR A 121 -0.65 -17.23 13.38
N ASN A 122 -1.43 -16.58 12.50
CA ASN A 122 -1.16 -15.19 12.11
C ASN A 122 -1.49 -14.19 13.25
N GLY A 123 -1.94 -14.70 14.41
CA GLY A 123 -2.24 -13.89 15.61
C GLY A 123 -0.99 -13.30 16.28
N THR A 124 0.19 -13.88 16.05
CA THR A 124 1.44 -13.39 16.64
C THR A 124 2.18 -12.37 15.79
N VAL A 125 1.84 -12.16 14.50
CA VAL A 125 2.54 -11.15 13.69
C VAL A 125 2.44 -9.77 14.34
N LYS A 126 1.26 -9.42 14.87
CA LYS A 126 1.08 -8.16 15.62
C LYS A 126 1.82 -8.15 16.96
N ASN A 127 1.89 -9.27 17.67
CA ASN A 127 2.57 -9.37 18.96
C ASN A 127 4.10 -9.39 18.81
N GLN A 128 4.61 -10.02 17.75
CA GLN A 128 6.01 -10.01 17.35
C GLN A 128 6.39 -8.60 16.91
N LEU A 129 5.62 -7.95 16.01
CA LEU A 129 5.85 -6.55 15.67
C LEU A 129 5.82 -5.65 16.91
N ALA A 130 4.85 -5.85 17.82
CA ALA A 130 4.75 -5.06 19.03
C ALA A 130 5.94 -5.28 19.99
N ALA A 131 6.46 -6.51 20.08
CA ALA A 131 7.65 -6.85 20.83
C ALA A 131 8.90 -6.23 20.18
N ASP A 132 9.06 -6.34 18.87
CA ASP A 132 10.15 -5.73 18.10
C ASP A 132 10.13 -4.20 18.26
N TYR A 133 8.96 -3.56 18.16
CA TYR A 133 8.81 -2.13 18.41
C TYR A 133 9.05 -1.74 19.87
N ALA A 134 8.76 -2.62 20.83
CA ALA A 134 9.08 -2.38 22.23
C ALA A 134 10.59 -2.45 22.48
N GLU A 135 11.28 -3.43 21.89
CA GLU A 135 12.73 -3.57 21.97
C GLU A 135 13.45 -2.40 21.28
N GLN A 136 13.01 -2.03 20.07
CA GLN A 136 13.52 -0.85 19.37
C GLN A 136 13.32 0.43 20.20
N ARG A 137 12.12 0.62 20.80
CA ARG A 137 11.86 1.75 21.71
C ARG A 137 12.82 1.77 22.89
N GLN A 138 13.08 0.61 23.49
CA GLN A 138 14.00 0.50 24.62
C GLN A 138 15.44 0.84 24.22
N ALA A 139 15.91 0.33 23.08
CA ALA A 139 17.24 0.65 22.55
C ALA A 139 17.39 2.14 22.22
N ILE A 140 16.38 2.72 21.55
CA ILE A 140 16.35 4.15 21.22
C ILE A 140 16.35 5.00 22.50
N SER A 141 15.55 4.63 23.51
CA SER A 141 15.50 5.38 24.78
C SER A 141 16.82 5.31 25.55
N THR A 142 17.51 4.17 25.52
CA THR A 142 18.83 4.00 26.16
C THR A 142 19.89 4.83 25.46
N LEU A 143 19.86 4.89 24.12
CA LEU A 143 20.73 5.78 23.35
C LEU A 143 20.42 7.25 23.63
N ALA A 144 19.14 7.63 23.73
CA ALA A 144 18.69 8.98 24.04
C ALA A 144 19.18 9.51 25.40
N GLN A 145 19.36 8.62 26.38
CA GLN A 145 19.88 8.98 27.71
C GLN A 145 21.36 9.37 27.69
N HIS A 146 22.12 8.90 26.69
CA HIS A 146 23.57 9.08 26.63
C HIS A 146 24.04 9.95 25.46
N TYR A 147 23.23 10.09 24.41
CA TYR A 147 23.58 10.79 23.18
C TYR A 147 22.48 11.77 22.76
N GLY A 148 22.88 12.98 22.37
CA GLY A 148 22.01 13.97 21.76
C GLY A 148 21.93 13.81 20.24
N VAL A 149 20.71 13.98 19.73
CA VAL A 149 20.31 14.23 18.34
C VAL A 149 20.82 15.53 17.70
N MET A 150 21.84 15.62 16.86
CA MET A 150 22.02 16.84 16.04
C MET A 150 21.49 16.62 14.63
N PHE A 151 20.53 17.44 14.20
CA PHE A 151 19.91 17.35 12.87
C PHE A 151 20.26 18.59 12.03
N PHE A 152 21.06 18.41 10.98
CA PHE A 152 21.48 19.47 10.08
C PHE A 152 20.60 19.48 8.83
N TYR A 153 20.00 20.62 8.52
CA TYR A 153 19.09 20.78 7.38
C TYR A 153 19.21 22.16 6.74
N ARG A 154 18.70 22.29 5.51
CA ARG A 154 18.56 23.56 4.78
C ARG A 154 17.07 23.91 4.70
N GLY A 155 16.66 25.01 5.32
CA GLY A 155 15.26 25.40 5.35
C GLY A 155 14.67 25.80 4.00
N ARG A 156 15.50 26.18 3.02
CA ARG A 156 15.08 26.52 1.65
C ARG A 156 14.82 25.30 0.77
N GLU A 157 15.33 24.12 1.13
CA GLU A 157 15.22 22.91 0.31
C GLU A 157 13.95 22.13 0.66
N ALA A 158 13.15 21.78 -0.36
CA ALA A 158 11.87 21.10 -0.15
C ALA A 158 12.02 19.68 0.44
N ILE A 159 13.08 18.96 0.05
CA ILE A 159 13.37 17.60 0.52
C ILE A 159 13.68 17.61 2.02
N ASP A 160 14.54 18.53 2.46
CA ASP A 160 14.86 18.76 3.87
C ASP A 160 13.59 19.08 4.68
N GLY A 161 12.65 19.85 4.11
CA GLY A 161 11.35 20.16 4.71
C GLY A 161 10.44 18.95 4.94
N GLN A 162 10.48 17.92 4.09
CA GLN A 162 9.73 16.68 4.32
C GLN A 162 10.30 15.89 5.51
N LEU A 163 11.63 15.82 5.61
CA LEU A 163 12.29 15.10 6.69
C LEU A 163 12.07 15.79 8.05
N VAL A 164 11.97 17.13 8.06
CA VAL A 164 11.61 17.91 9.25
C VAL A 164 10.32 17.40 9.92
N GLN A 165 9.29 17.08 9.14
CA GLN A 165 8.03 16.55 9.66
C GLN A 165 8.21 15.17 10.34
N VAL A 166 9.04 14.31 9.74
CA VAL A 166 9.37 13.00 10.31
C VAL A 166 10.10 13.16 11.64
N ILE A 167 11.08 14.07 11.70
CA ILE A 167 11.86 14.35 12.91
C ILE A 167 10.97 14.90 14.02
N LYS A 168 10.03 15.81 13.71
CA LYS A 168 9.06 16.32 14.69
C LYS A 168 8.24 15.20 15.32
N ASN A 169 7.72 14.28 14.51
CA ASN A 169 6.93 13.16 15.03
C ASN A 169 7.80 12.18 15.83
N PHE A 170 9.05 11.99 15.42
CA PHE A 170 10.01 11.11 16.09
C PHE A 170 10.41 11.62 17.48
N ARG A 171 10.69 12.94 17.63
CA ARG A 171 10.96 13.53 18.96
C ARG A 171 9.75 13.41 19.89
N GLU A 172 8.54 13.60 19.38
CA GLU A 172 7.30 13.54 20.17
C GLU A 172 6.96 12.10 20.60
N THR A 173 7.19 11.13 19.71
CA THR A 173 6.85 9.72 19.98
C THR A 173 7.85 9.03 20.90
N TYR A 174 9.15 9.35 20.76
CA TYR A 174 10.23 8.64 21.46
C TYR A 174 10.92 9.46 22.55
N GLY A 175 10.55 10.73 22.75
CA GLY A 175 11.11 11.61 23.78
C GLY A 175 12.60 11.95 23.57
N LEU A 176 13.09 11.85 22.34
CA LEU A 176 14.49 12.10 21.99
C LEU A 176 14.82 13.59 22.03
N SER A 177 15.95 13.93 22.64
CA SER A 177 16.51 15.28 22.57
C SER A 177 17.18 15.49 21.22
N VAL A 178 16.45 16.13 20.30
CA VAL A 178 16.94 16.54 18.98
C VAL A 178 17.17 18.05 18.98
N ILE A 179 18.37 18.47 18.60
CA ILE A 179 18.79 19.85 18.39
C ILE A 179 18.83 20.06 16.87
N PRO A 180 17.83 20.74 16.30
CA PRO A 180 17.84 21.07 14.88
C PRO A 180 18.77 22.25 14.61
N VAL A 181 19.55 22.14 13.53
CA VAL A 181 20.54 23.13 13.08
C VAL A 181 20.28 23.47 11.61
N SER A 182 19.94 24.73 11.35
CA SER A 182 19.75 25.27 10.01
C SER A 182 21.08 25.74 9.44
N VAL A 183 21.49 25.14 8.32
CA VAL A 183 22.78 25.41 7.66
C VAL A 183 22.70 26.63 6.75
N ASP A 184 21.52 26.91 6.20
CA ASP A 184 21.26 28.05 5.31
C ASP A 184 20.63 29.26 6.03
N GLY A 185 20.50 29.17 7.35
CA GLY A 185 19.91 30.17 8.24
C GLY A 185 18.39 30.30 8.13
N VAL A 186 17.73 29.48 7.30
CA VAL A 186 16.27 29.48 7.18
C VAL A 186 15.69 28.47 8.15
N ILE A 187 14.91 28.96 9.12
CA ILE A 187 14.27 28.13 10.14
C ILE A 187 12.95 27.59 9.59
N ASN A 188 12.78 26.28 9.65
CA ASN A 188 11.51 25.64 9.31
C ASN A 188 10.49 25.89 10.45
N PRO A 189 9.25 26.37 10.16
CA PRO A 189 8.23 26.61 11.18
C PRO A 189 7.87 25.41 12.06
N MET A 190 8.11 24.18 11.59
CA MET A 190 7.88 22.95 12.35
C MET A 190 8.97 22.65 13.39
N LEU A 191 10.11 23.35 13.31
CA LEU A 191 11.24 23.26 14.26
C LEU A 191 11.65 24.67 14.70
N PRO A 192 10.78 25.40 15.43
CA PRO A 192 11.03 26.79 15.83
C PRO A 192 12.21 26.94 16.80
N ASP A 193 12.64 25.84 17.43
CA ASP A 193 13.81 25.71 18.29
C ASP A 193 15.13 25.48 17.53
N SER A 194 15.12 25.58 16.20
CA SER A 194 16.32 25.45 15.37
C SER A 194 17.34 26.53 15.66
N ARG A 195 18.60 26.11 15.75
CA ARG A 195 19.76 27.00 15.83
C ARG A 195 20.35 27.21 14.44
N THR A 196 20.99 28.35 14.19
CA THR A 196 21.76 28.55 12.96
C THR A 196 23.12 27.87 13.10
N ASP A 197 23.61 27.24 12.03
CA ASP A 197 24.96 26.70 11.98
C ASP A 197 26.00 27.81 12.11
N GLN A 198 26.95 27.64 13.02
CA GLN A 198 28.09 28.54 13.26
C GLN A 198 29.42 27.80 13.04
N GLY A 199 29.41 26.74 12.22
CA GLY A 199 30.56 25.86 11.95
C GLY A 199 30.47 24.51 12.63
N GLN A 200 29.32 24.16 13.23
CA GLN A 200 29.13 22.82 13.80
C GLN A 200 29.08 21.76 12.70
N ALA A 201 28.43 22.04 11.57
CA ALA A 201 28.35 21.09 10.46
C ALA A 201 29.75 20.72 9.93
N GLU A 202 30.62 21.72 9.76
CA GLU A 202 32.00 21.54 9.29
C GLU A 202 32.86 20.79 10.33
N GLN A 203 32.77 21.17 11.61
CA GLN A 203 33.50 20.50 12.69
C GLN A 203 33.12 19.02 12.83
N LEU A 204 31.86 18.68 12.54
CA LEU A 204 31.36 17.31 12.57
C LEU A 204 31.54 16.56 11.23
N GLY A 205 32.18 17.18 10.23
CA GLY A 205 32.44 16.58 8.93
C GLY A 205 31.18 16.35 8.08
N VAL A 206 30.09 17.06 8.36
CA VAL A 206 28.83 16.96 7.63
C VAL A 206 28.96 17.68 6.29
N LYS A 207 29.01 16.92 5.20
CA LYS A 207 29.15 17.45 3.83
C LYS A 207 27.87 17.38 3.00
N PHE A 208 26.94 16.50 3.39
CA PHE A 208 25.71 16.24 2.67
C PHE A 208 24.53 16.52 3.60
N PHE A 209 23.49 17.16 3.07
CA PHE A 209 22.29 17.54 3.82
C PHE A 209 21.04 16.96 3.16
N PRO A 210 20.02 16.59 3.95
CA PRO A 210 19.96 16.66 5.42
C PRO A 210 20.77 15.54 6.10
N ALA A 211 21.28 15.77 7.32
CA ALA A 211 22.10 14.80 8.05
C ALA A 211 21.78 14.73 9.55
N MET A 212 22.00 13.55 10.15
CA MET A 212 21.84 13.31 11.58
C MET A 212 23.14 12.81 12.22
N MET A 213 23.52 13.44 13.32
CA MET A 213 24.73 13.11 14.07
C MET A 213 24.38 12.79 15.52
N LEU A 214 24.86 11.67 16.03
CA LEU A 214 24.83 11.35 17.46
C LEU A 214 25.99 12.05 18.15
N VAL A 215 25.69 12.89 19.13
CA VAL A 215 26.69 13.63 19.91
C VAL A 215 26.65 13.15 21.35
N ASN A 216 27.77 12.66 21.87
CA ASN A 216 27.88 12.38 23.30
C ASN A 216 28.22 13.68 24.06
N PRO A 217 27.35 14.21 24.93
CA PRO A 217 27.60 15.47 25.63
C PRO A 217 28.72 15.38 26.67
N LYS A 218 29.11 14.18 27.12
CA LYS A 218 30.18 13.99 28.12
C LYS A 218 31.57 13.82 27.50
N SER A 219 31.66 13.23 26.31
CA SER A 219 32.95 12.96 25.65
C SER A 219 33.18 13.74 24.37
N GLY A 220 32.17 14.43 23.83
CA GLY A 220 32.23 15.10 22.54
C GLY A 220 32.35 14.14 21.35
N GLN A 221 32.25 12.82 21.58
CA GLN A 221 32.36 11.83 20.51
C GLN A 221 31.14 11.89 19.61
N VAL A 222 31.39 11.99 18.30
CA VAL A 222 30.36 12.11 17.28
C VAL A 222 30.34 10.86 16.40
N LYS A 223 29.15 10.32 16.16
CA LYS A 223 28.95 9.21 15.21
C LYS A 223 27.86 9.60 14.21
N PRO A 224 28.07 9.35 12.90
CA PRO A 224 26.99 9.50 11.94
C PRO A 224 25.90 8.47 12.25
N LEU A 225 24.65 8.88 12.16
CA LEU A 225 23.51 7.97 12.19
C LEU A 225 23.21 7.60 10.74
N SER A 226 23.73 6.45 10.29
CA SER A 226 23.48 5.86 8.96
C SER A 226 22.38 4.81 9.02
#